data_AF-A0A411KXI8-F1
#
_entry.id   AF-A0A411KXI8-F1
#
_cell.length_a   1.000
_cell.length_b   1.000
_cell.length_c   1.000
_cell.angle_alpha   90.00
_cell.angle_beta   90.00
_cell.angle_gamma   90.00
#
_symmetry.space_group_name_H-M   'P 1'
#
loop_
_entity.id
_entity.type
_entity.pdbx_description
1 polymer ?
#
loop_
_entity_poly.entity_id
_entity_poly.type
_entity_poly.pdbx_seq_one_letter_code
_entity_poly.pdbx_strand_id
1 'polypeptide(L)'
;MDAGRTILSAQGDAIRNIYGEFKTVNTENYSIWESVGSFKGAVVPLTPSTNNSYFSLVRSMVTERTDGAVYPKVIGLDASKIVPTANENRPRNIAFNYIVRAA
;
A
#
# COMPACT_ATOMS: atom_id res chain seq x y z
N MET A 1 -16.61 -8.26 -20.40
CA MET A 1 -18.08 -8.26 -20.28
C MET A 1 -18.45 -9.00 -19.01
N ASP A 2 -19.31 -8.42 -18.17
CA ASP A 2 -19.72 -8.95 -16.87
C ASP A 2 -20.89 -9.94 -17.10
N ALA A 3 -20.57 -11.17 -17.49
CA ALA A 3 -21.51 -12.12 -18.09
C ALA A 3 -22.63 -12.65 -17.15
N GLY A 4 -22.71 -12.15 -15.91
CA GLY A 4 -23.71 -12.56 -14.91
C GLY A 4 -24.56 -11.42 -14.35
N ARG A 5 -24.55 -10.23 -14.95
CA ARG A 5 -25.11 -9.03 -14.32
C ARG A 5 -26.45 -8.59 -14.90
N THR A 6 -27.48 -8.50 -14.04
CA THR A 6 -28.83 -8.05 -14.41
C THR A 6 -28.84 -6.59 -14.87
N ILE A 7 -29.52 -6.33 -15.98
CA ILE A 7 -29.72 -5.00 -16.58
C ILE A 7 -30.38 -4.08 -15.55
N LEU A 8 -29.91 -2.82 -15.41
CA LEU A 8 -30.33 -1.82 -14.41
C LEU A 8 -29.89 -2.07 -12.95
N SER A 9 -29.04 -3.05 -12.67
CA SER A 9 -28.48 -3.22 -11.32
C SER A 9 -27.49 -2.10 -10.95
N ALA A 10 -27.81 -1.34 -9.90
CA ALA A 10 -26.90 -0.34 -9.34
C ALA A 10 -25.71 -1.02 -8.67
N GLN A 11 -24.48 -0.70 -9.08
CA GLN A 11 -23.27 -1.04 -8.31
C GLN A 11 -22.98 0.07 -7.30
N GLY A 12 -22.75 -0.26 -6.03
CA GLY A 12 -21.79 0.47 -5.18
C GLY A 12 -20.38 0.32 -5.77
N ASP A 13 -19.48 1.31 -5.78
CA ASP A 13 -18.67 1.77 -4.65
C ASP A 13 -17.94 3.09 -5.02
N ALA A 14 -17.39 3.79 -4.04
CA ALA A 14 -16.36 4.82 -4.23
C ALA A 14 -14.97 4.18 -4.01
N ILE A 15 -13.87 4.82 -4.45
CA ILE A 15 -12.56 4.32 -4.04
C ILE A 15 -12.50 4.36 -2.50
N ARG A 16 -12.22 3.20 -1.89
CA ARG A 16 -12.13 3.11 -0.43
C ARG A 16 -10.91 3.89 0.03
N ASN A 17 -10.95 4.38 1.26
CA ASN A 17 -9.78 5.02 1.86
C ASN A 17 -8.60 4.04 1.87
N ILE A 18 -7.53 4.37 1.14
CA ILE A 18 -6.29 3.62 1.15
C ILE A 18 -5.36 4.34 2.11
N TYR A 19 -5.18 3.77 3.29
CA TYR A 19 -4.26 4.28 4.30
C TYR A 19 -3.08 3.33 4.48
N GLY A 20 -1.95 3.89 4.86
CA GLY A 20 -0.83 3.14 5.39
C GLY A 20 0.11 4.06 6.13
N GLU A 21 0.89 3.49 7.02
CA GLU A 21 1.87 4.21 7.81
C GLU A 21 3.17 3.42 7.86
N PHE A 22 4.27 4.15 8.02
CA PHE A 22 5.53 3.61 8.47
C PHE A 22 6.17 4.68 9.34
N LYS A 23 7.00 4.26 10.29
CA LYS A 23 7.75 5.21 11.12
C LYS A 23 8.99 5.65 10.31
N THR A 24 9.23 6.95 10.18
CA THR A 24 10.43 7.49 9.53
C THR A 24 11.60 7.61 10.52
N VAL A 25 11.27 7.91 11.78
CA VAL A 25 12.20 8.04 12.91
C VAL A 25 11.66 7.23 14.09
N ASN A 26 12.46 6.31 14.65
CA ASN A 26 12.13 5.73 15.96
C ASN A 26 12.46 6.75 17.05
N THR A 27 11.49 7.13 17.87
CA THR A 27 11.74 7.96 19.05
C THR A 27 12.24 7.15 20.25
N GLU A 28 12.11 5.83 20.24
CA GLU A 28 12.57 4.94 21.31
C GLU A 28 14.08 4.66 21.20
N ASN A 29 14.57 4.48 19.97
CA ASN A 29 15.98 4.20 19.68
C ASN A 29 16.70 5.30 18.87
N TYR A 30 16.03 6.44 18.59
CA TYR A 30 16.57 7.58 17.84
C TYR A 30 17.23 7.19 16.50
N SER A 31 16.59 6.28 15.77
CA SER A 31 17.03 5.81 14.45
C SER A 31 16.23 6.46 13.32
N ILE A 32 16.87 6.72 12.19
CA ILE A 32 16.20 6.94 10.90
C ILE A 32 16.28 5.63 10.12
N TRP A 33 15.17 5.23 9.50
CA TRP A 33 14.91 3.93 8.86
C TRP A 33 14.50 2.84 9.84
N GLU A 34 13.21 2.48 9.75
CA GLU A 34 12.58 1.60 10.72
C GLU A 34 12.48 0.15 10.27
N SER A 35 12.46 -0.74 11.26
CA SER A 35 12.27 -2.17 11.05
C SER A 35 10.96 -2.44 10.30
N VAL A 36 10.93 -3.58 9.59
CA VAL A 36 9.75 -4.08 8.87
C VAL A 36 8.48 -4.16 9.74
N GLY A 37 8.61 -4.23 11.07
CA GLY A 37 7.48 -4.21 12.00
C GLY A 37 6.77 -2.86 12.16
N SER A 38 7.32 -1.76 11.63
CA SER A 38 6.72 -0.42 11.73
C SER A 38 5.63 -0.12 10.70
N PHE A 39 5.48 -0.98 9.68
CA PHE A 39 4.59 -0.76 8.54
C PHE A 39 3.16 -1.18 8.86
N LYS A 40 2.17 -0.38 8.47
CA LYS A 40 0.75 -0.73 8.56
C LYS A 40 -0.01 -0.32 7.31
N GLY A 41 -1.16 -0.97 7.11
CA GLY A 41 -2.07 -0.68 6.02
C GLY A 41 -1.50 -1.08 4.66
N ALA A 42 -1.74 -0.23 3.66
CA ALA A 42 -1.27 -0.43 2.29
C ALA A 42 0.22 -0.10 2.09
N VAL A 43 0.89 0.54 3.05
CA VAL A 43 2.33 0.81 2.95
C VAL A 43 3.09 -0.41 3.47
N VAL A 44 3.94 -1.01 2.63
CA VAL A 44 4.57 -2.30 2.89
C VAL A 44 6.08 -2.26 2.73
N PRO A 45 6.84 -3.01 3.56
CA PRO A 45 8.27 -3.15 3.36
C PRO A 45 8.52 -4.08 2.18
N LEU A 46 9.30 -3.63 1.21
CA LEU A 46 9.75 -4.45 0.08
C LEU A 46 11.24 -4.76 0.22
N THR A 47 11.64 -5.91 -0.30
CA THR A 47 13.03 -6.40 -0.29
C THR A 47 13.66 -6.34 1.12
N PRO A 48 13.00 -6.89 2.15
CA PRO A 48 13.54 -6.88 3.51
C PRO A 48 14.86 -7.65 3.57
N SER A 49 15.81 -7.12 4.33
CA SER A 49 17.14 -7.71 4.43
C SER A 49 17.60 -7.66 5.87
N THR A 50 18.14 -8.78 6.35
CA THR A 50 18.95 -8.77 7.56
C THR A 50 20.25 -8.05 7.32
N ASN A 51 20.80 -8.02 6.09
CA ASN A 51 22.03 -7.31 5.71
C ASN A 51 21.75 -5.85 5.30
N ASN A 52 21.12 -5.06 6.18
CA ASN A 52 20.92 -3.63 5.99
C ASN A 52 21.19 -2.87 7.30
N SER A 53 21.26 -1.55 7.21
CA SER A 53 21.64 -0.65 8.31
C SER A 53 20.64 0.50 8.44
N TYR A 54 20.56 1.07 9.64
CA TYR A 54 19.83 2.31 9.94
C TYR A 54 20.82 3.44 10.24
N PHE A 55 20.31 4.66 10.35
CA PHE A 55 21.12 5.81 10.71
C PHE A 55 20.85 6.23 12.16
N SER A 56 21.89 6.27 12.99
CA SER A 56 21.79 6.52 14.41
C SER A 56 21.95 8.01 14.72
N LEU A 57 20.92 8.65 15.27
CA LEU A 57 20.97 10.07 15.64
C LEU A 57 21.73 10.30 16.94
N VAL A 58 21.69 9.35 17.87
CA VAL A 58 22.36 9.45 19.18
C VAL A 58 23.87 9.22 19.12
N ARG A 59 24.38 8.64 18.03
CA ARG A 59 25.82 8.38 17.85
C ARG A 59 26.46 9.30 16.82
N SER A 60 26.01 10.56 16.76
CA SER A 60 26.48 11.54 15.78
C SER A 60 26.32 11.06 14.34
N MET A 61 25.12 10.63 13.95
CA MET A 61 24.78 10.48 12.54
C MET A 61 25.63 9.40 11.82
N VAL A 62 25.82 8.24 12.47
CA VAL A 62 26.55 7.10 11.92
C VAL A 62 25.62 6.00 11.43
N THR A 63 26.07 5.24 10.44
CA THR A 63 25.36 4.06 9.94
C THR A 63 25.59 2.89 10.90
N GLU A 64 24.50 2.30 11.39
CA GLU A 64 24.54 1.21 12.36
C GLU A 64 23.75 -0.01 11.89
N ARG A 65 24.10 -1.14 12.47
CA ARG A 65 23.48 -2.43 12.20
C ARG A 65 23.23 -3.13 13.52
N THR A 66 22.00 -3.53 13.76
CA THR A 66 21.65 -4.45 14.86
C THR A 66 21.56 -5.86 14.30
N ASP A 67 22.24 -6.82 14.93
CA ASP A 67 22.20 -8.21 14.49
C ASP A 67 20.78 -8.78 14.65
N GLY A 68 20.34 -9.58 13.67
CA GLY A 68 18.98 -10.09 13.58
C GLY A 68 17.89 -9.08 13.23
N ALA A 69 18.17 -7.77 13.22
CA ALA A 69 17.19 -6.77 12.80
C ALA A 69 16.97 -6.80 11.28
N VAL A 70 15.72 -6.61 10.86
CA VAL A 70 15.33 -6.64 9.45
C VAL A 70 14.79 -5.28 9.06
N TYR A 71 15.46 -4.63 8.10
CA TYR A 71 15.07 -3.34 7.56
C TYR A 71 14.65 -3.47 6.09
N PRO A 72 13.64 -2.71 5.65
CA PRO A 72 13.29 -2.63 4.23
C PRO A 72 14.39 -1.91 3.44
N LYS A 73 14.55 -2.24 2.16
CA LYS A 73 15.33 -1.41 1.22
C LYS A 73 14.44 -0.50 0.37
N VAL A 74 13.18 -0.88 0.20
CA VAL A 74 12.21 -0.16 -0.60
C VAL A 74 10.89 -0.10 0.17
N ILE A 75 10.21 1.03 0.08
CA ILE A 75 8.86 1.21 0.59
C ILE A 75 7.90 1.02 -0.58
N GLY A 76 7.02 0.03 -0.48
CA GLY A 76 5.99 -0.25 -1.46
C GLY A 76 4.62 0.26 -1.03
N LEU A 77 3.73 0.42 -2.01
CA LEU A 77 2.30 0.60 -1.81
C LEU A 77 1.58 -0.62 -2.38
N ASP A 78 0.84 -1.33 -1.52
CA ASP A 78 0.02 -2.49 -1.86
C ASP A 78 -1.42 -2.26 -1.37
N ALA A 79 -2.24 -1.70 -2.26
CA ALA A 79 -3.65 -1.40 -1.97
C ALA A 79 -4.49 -2.65 -1.70
N SER A 80 -4.03 -3.85 -2.12
CA SER A 80 -4.76 -5.11 -1.92
C SER A 80 -4.98 -5.45 -0.45
N LYS A 81 -4.11 -4.94 0.43
CA LYS A 81 -4.19 -5.14 1.88
C LYS A 81 -5.36 -4.41 2.54
N ILE A 82 -5.97 -3.47 1.85
CA ILE A 82 -7.05 -2.61 2.38
C ILE A 82 -8.28 -2.61 1.47
N VAL A 83 -8.09 -2.83 0.17
CA VAL A 83 -9.15 -2.77 -0.84
C VAL A 83 -9.21 -4.09 -1.61
N PRO A 84 -10.41 -4.63 -1.88
CA PRO A 84 -10.56 -5.79 -2.76
C PRO A 84 -9.92 -5.52 -4.12
N THR A 85 -9.09 -6.45 -4.58
CA THR A 85 -8.39 -6.33 -5.86
C THR A 85 -9.28 -6.71 -7.02
N ALA A 86 -9.39 -5.83 -8.02
CA ALA A 86 -9.94 -6.11 -9.34
C ALA A 86 -9.04 -5.50 -10.41
N ASN A 87 -9.13 -5.96 -11.65
CA ASN A 87 -8.29 -5.47 -12.77
C ASN A 87 -8.49 -3.98 -13.11
N GLU A 88 -9.51 -3.34 -12.54
CA GLU A 88 -9.77 -1.90 -12.70
C GLU A 88 -10.53 -1.37 -11.49
N ASN A 89 -10.14 -0.19 -11.00
CA ASN A 89 -10.87 0.56 -9.98
C ASN A 89 -11.99 1.37 -10.65
N ARG A 90 -13.23 0.89 -10.59
CA ARG A 90 -14.38 1.55 -11.21
C ARG A 90 -15.39 2.03 -10.16
N PRO A 91 -15.82 3.30 -10.22
CA PRO A 91 -16.89 3.81 -9.35
C PRO A 91 -18.23 3.16 -9.69
N ARG A 92 -19.28 3.51 -8.93
CA ARG A 92 -20.68 3.14 -9.21
C ARG A 92 -21.03 3.31 -10.69
N ASN A 93 -21.33 2.20 -11.37
CA ASN A 93 -21.64 2.13 -12.79
C ASN A 93 -22.86 1.21 -13.01
N ILE A 94 -23.82 1.68 -13.80
CA ILE A 94 -24.96 0.90 -14.27
C ILE A 94 -24.66 0.46 -15.70
N ALA A 95 -24.74 -0.84 -15.98
CA ALA A 95 -24.61 -1.36 -17.34
C ALA A 95 -25.87 -1.00 -18.16
N PHE A 96 -25.68 -0.37 -19.32
CA PHE A 96 -26.74 -0.07 -20.29
C PHE A 96 -26.28 -0.40 -21.72
N ASN A 97 -27.24 -0.69 -22.60
CA ASN A 97 -26.96 -0.88 -24.03
C ASN A 97 -26.88 0.49 -24.73
N TYR A 98 -25.88 0.67 -25.59
CA TYR A 98 -25.78 1.85 -26.44
C TYR A 98 -26.47 1.57 -27.78
N ILE A 99 -27.46 2.39 -28.15
CA ILE A 99 -28.12 2.31 -29.45
C ILE A 99 -27.75 3.57 -30.22
N VAL A 100 -27.10 3.40 -31.38
CA VAL A 100 -26.77 4.52 -32.27
C VAL A 100 -27.92 4.71 -33.25
N ARG A 101 -28.43 5.94 -33.31
CA ARG A 101 -29.33 6.33 -34.40
C ARG A 101 -28.48 6.57 -35.65
N ALA A 102 -28.52 5.63 -36.58
CA ALA A 102 -28.05 5.88 -37.95
C ALA A 102 -29.11 6.71 -38.67
N ALA A 103 -28.71 7.82 -39.27
CA ALA A 103 -29.50 8.62 -40.19
C ALA A 103 -28.72 8.79 -41.49
#